data_AF-A0A3D5YB84-F1
#
_entry.id   AF-A0A3D5YB84-F1
#
_cell.length_a   1.000
_cell.length_b   1.000
_cell.length_c   1.000
_cell.angle_alpha   90.00
_cell.angle_beta   90.00
_cell.angle_gamma   90.00
#
_symmetry.space_group_name_H-M   'P 1'
#
loop_
_entity.id
_entity.type
_entity.pdbx_description
1 polymer ?
#
loop_
_entity_poly.entity_id
_entity_poly.type
_entity_poly.pdbx_seq_one_letter_code
_entity_poly.pdbx_strand_id
1 'polypeptide(L)'
;MNKTTGGRGQRTGIRRQKSEDRKMRSYEDKKIKLLNFLFSQLLKFSSLLLTVYCLMPTEVHAEDKVITLSDAWRSAIASYETIMLSQEDLFQAEKGIDKALSQILPSLTADADYTQYSEGVSSVQPENSSSFSLKLTQPLYSGGKEWSLWRQAKKKTEANKRSLEATKEKIMLNVAQAYYAVLKAEKTVEIKEAALKRAMEQRRVASARFQVGEVTKSVVLRAEAEVAGAEAEHANAKKDLLVAKDKLARLIGVLEDFKVSDPNIQPLPDTNLDTWTSLSLEKRQDYMQSKIEEEVAEEGINYAFGNFLPSFKLEGVYTKRDQDPKTFLFNDESMFAGVIFTYPLFEGGLRKAE
;
A
#
# COMPACT_ATOMS: atom_id res chain seq x y z
N MET A 1 97.75 6.08 -57.63
CA MET A 1 96.86 4.95 -57.99
C MET A 1 95.64 4.98 -57.06
N ASN A 2 94.45 5.10 -57.66
CA ASN A 2 93.08 4.85 -57.15
C ASN A 2 92.50 5.43 -55.84
N LYS A 3 91.20 5.76 -55.97
CA LYS A 3 90.22 6.36 -55.06
C LYS A 3 89.81 5.46 -53.88
N THR A 4 89.30 6.08 -52.79
CA THR A 4 87.89 5.94 -52.30
C THR A 4 87.54 6.93 -51.18
N THR A 5 86.25 7.26 -51.13
CA THR A 5 85.52 8.30 -50.38
C THR A 5 84.70 7.72 -49.21
N GLY A 6 84.36 8.55 -48.20
CA GLY A 6 83.10 8.41 -47.44
C GLY A 6 83.15 8.78 -45.95
N GLY A 7 82.23 9.64 -45.47
CA GLY A 7 81.92 9.76 -44.03
C GLY A 7 81.57 11.14 -43.44
N ARG A 8 80.66 11.93 -44.04
CA ARG A 8 79.98 13.05 -43.35
C ARG A 8 78.47 12.96 -43.60
N GLY A 9 77.71 12.36 -42.68
CA GLY A 9 76.27 12.13 -42.91
C GLY A 9 75.40 11.81 -41.69
N GLN A 10 75.81 12.08 -40.44
CA GLN A 10 75.01 11.67 -39.27
C GLN A 10 74.64 12.78 -38.25
N ARG A 11 75.05 14.05 -38.44
CA ARG A 11 74.72 15.12 -37.47
C ARG A 11 73.53 16.02 -37.83
N THR A 12 72.93 15.86 -39.01
CA THR A 12 71.82 16.70 -39.49
C THR A 12 70.42 16.11 -39.32
N GLY A 13 70.27 14.80 -39.06
CA GLY A 13 68.96 14.15 -38.90
C GLY A 13 68.25 14.43 -37.57
N ILE A 14 69.00 14.40 -36.45
CA ILE A 14 68.42 14.44 -35.09
C ILE A 14 67.84 15.84 -34.74
N ARG A 15 68.36 16.93 -35.33
CA ARG A 15 67.83 18.29 -35.10
C ARG A 15 66.52 18.56 -35.86
N ARG A 16 66.25 17.88 -36.98
CA ARG A 16 65.05 18.11 -37.80
C ARG A 16 63.83 17.45 -37.17
N GLN A 17 63.97 16.20 -36.70
CA GLN A 17 62.91 15.43 -36.04
C GLN A 17 62.42 16.09 -34.74
N LYS A 18 63.35 16.62 -33.91
CA LYS A 18 63.01 17.34 -32.67
C LYS A 18 62.27 18.66 -32.89
N SER A 19 62.35 19.24 -34.09
CA SER A 19 61.63 20.49 -34.44
C SER A 19 60.20 20.24 -34.92
N GLU A 20 59.97 19.11 -35.60
CA GLU A 20 58.64 18.70 -36.07
C GLU A 20 57.78 18.17 -34.92
N ASP A 21 58.36 17.41 -34.00
CA ASP A 21 57.66 16.96 -32.78
C ASP A 21 57.20 18.13 -31.90
N ARG A 22 57.98 19.22 -31.83
CA ARG A 22 57.58 20.44 -31.10
C ARG A 22 56.44 21.18 -31.79
N LYS A 23 56.41 21.19 -33.13
CA LYS A 23 55.32 21.80 -33.90
C LYS A 23 54.04 20.97 -33.79
N MET A 24 54.13 19.63 -33.81
CA MET A 24 53.00 18.73 -33.61
C MET A 24 52.40 18.86 -32.20
N ARG A 25 53.23 18.86 -31.14
CA ARG A 25 52.73 19.10 -29.77
C ARG A 25 52.07 20.48 -29.60
N SER A 26 52.63 21.52 -30.21
CA SER A 26 52.01 22.85 -30.19
C SER A 26 50.67 22.91 -30.95
N TYR A 27 50.47 22.06 -31.96
CA TYR A 27 49.22 21.98 -32.71
C TYR A 27 48.15 21.22 -31.93
N GLU A 28 48.52 20.11 -31.26
CA GLU A 28 47.61 19.38 -30.37
C GLU A 28 47.18 20.22 -29.17
N ASP A 29 48.10 20.95 -28.52
CA ASP A 29 47.76 21.84 -27.41
C ASP A 29 46.81 22.97 -27.83
N LYS A 30 46.98 23.51 -29.04
CA LYS A 30 46.05 24.51 -29.60
C LYS A 30 44.68 23.89 -29.90
N LYS A 31 44.64 22.66 -30.41
CA LYS A 31 43.39 21.95 -30.71
C LYS A 31 42.62 21.62 -29.43
N ILE A 32 43.31 21.17 -28.37
CA ILE A 32 42.71 20.92 -27.05
C ILE A 32 42.19 22.21 -26.43
N LYS A 33 42.94 23.32 -26.51
CA LYS A 33 42.46 24.63 -26.05
C LYS A 33 41.23 25.12 -26.83
N LEU A 34 41.20 24.91 -28.15
CA LEU A 34 40.05 25.29 -28.98
C LEU A 34 38.83 24.43 -28.66
N LEU A 35 39.02 23.12 -28.45
CA LEU A 35 37.97 22.18 -28.08
C LEU A 35 37.38 22.52 -26.71
N ASN A 36 38.23 22.82 -25.72
CA ASN A 36 37.79 23.23 -24.39
C ASN A 36 37.10 24.60 -24.41
N PHE A 37 37.53 25.53 -25.26
CA PHE A 37 36.86 26.82 -25.45
C PHE A 37 35.46 26.63 -26.03
N LEU A 38 35.32 25.83 -27.11
CA LEU A 38 34.03 25.51 -27.73
C LEU A 38 33.11 24.75 -26.76
N PHE A 39 33.65 23.81 -25.99
CA PHE A 39 32.91 23.07 -24.96
C PHE A 39 32.41 23.99 -23.84
N SER A 40 33.21 24.97 -23.40
CA SER A 40 32.78 25.96 -22.40
C SER A 40 31.67 26.89 -22.92
N GLN A 41 31.68 27.21 -24.21
CA GLN A 41 30.63 28.03 -24.83
C GLN A 41 29.32 27.23 -24.99
N LEU A 42 29.42 25.94 -25.34
CA LEU A 42 28.27 25.03 -25.37
C LEU A 42 27.64 24.84 -23.99
N LEU A 43 28.45 24.70 -22.92
CA LEU A 43 27.94 24.61 -21.55
C LEU A 43 27.21 25.90 -21.11
N LYS A 44 27.74 27.07 -21.47
CA LYS A 44 27.11 28.36 -21.14
C LYS A 44 25.81 28.60 -21.91
N PHE A 45 25.72 28.16 -23.16
CA PHE A 45 24.48 28.21 -23.93
C PHE A 45 23.42 27.23 -23.39
N SER A 46 23.83 26.04 -22.96
CA SER A 46 22.94 25.06 -22.30
C SER A 46 22.40 25.58 -20.97
N SER A 47 23.23 26.23 -20.14
CA SER A 47 22.77 26.83 -18.88
C SER A 47 21.81 27.99 -19.11
N LEU A 48 22.01 28.80 -20.16
CA LEU A 48 21.12 29.92 -20.48
C LEU A 48 19.74 29.43 -20.96
N LEU A 49 19.70 28.36 -21.76
CA LEU A 49 18.46 27.77 -22.26
C LEU A 49 17.66 27.07 -21.15
N LEU A 50 18.35 26.45 -20.18
CA LEU A 50 17.72 25.85 -19.00
C LEU A 50 17.16 26.91 -18.03
N THR A 51 17.83 28.06 -17.87
CA THR A 51 17.32 29.16 -17.05
C THR A 51 16.13 29.88 -17.67
N VAL A 52 16.03 29.97 -19.00
CA VAL A 52 14.87 30.58 -19.68
C VAL A 52 13.66 29.64 -19.64
N TYR A 53 13.86 28.32 -19.68
CA TYR A 53 12.76 27.36 -19.51
C TYR A 53 12.19 27.37 -18.09
N CYS A 54 13.00 27.71 -17.08
CA CYS A 54 12.57 27.80 -15.69
C CYS A 54 11.86 29.12 -15.32
N LEU A 55 11.82 30.10 -16.24
CA LEU A 55 11.24 31.44 -16.02
C LEU A 55 9.96 31.68 -16.82
N MET A 56 9.42 30.67 -17.52
CA MET A 56 8.05 30.72 -17.99
C MET A 56 7.15 30.47 -16.78
N PRO A 57 6.42 31.47 -16.24
CA PRO A 57 5.35 31.18 -15.31
C PRO A 57 4.35 30.32 -16.08
N THR A 58 4.32 29.03 -15.79
CA THR A 58 3.12 28.25 -16.03
C THR A 58 2.07 28.90 -15.15
N GLU A 59 1.25 29.76 -15.75
CA GLU A 59 -0.05 30.08 -15.18
C GLU A 59 -0.79 28.75 -15.10
N VAL A 60 -0.66 28.07 -13.95
CA VAL A 60 -1.60 27.06 -13.52
C VAL A 60 -2.88 27.86 -13.29
N HIS A 61 -3.66 28.03 -14.35
CA HIS A 61 -5.05 28.34 -14.20
C HIS A 61 -5.60 27.25 -13.28
N ALA A 62 -5.95 27.65 -12.06
CA ALA A 62 -6.82 26.88 -11.19
C ALA A 62 -8.15 26.78 -11.94
N GLU A 63 -8.25 25.80 -12.83
CA GLU A 63 -9.51 25.40 -13.41
C GLU A 63 -10.32 24.89 -12.24
N ASP A 64 -11.39 25.62 -11.87
CA ASP A 64 -12.31 25.27 -10.80
C ASP A 64 -12.72 23.80 -10.98
N LYS A 65 -12.09 22.89 -10.24
CA LYS A 65 -12.27 21.46 -10.45
C LYS A 65 -13.68 21.10 -10.00
N VAL A 66 -14.57 20.90 -10.97
CA VAL A 66 -15.93 20.45 -10.73
C VAL A 66 -15.90 18.93 -10.55
N ILE A 67 -16.21 18.48 -9.35
CA ILE A 67 -16.21 17.06 -9.01
C ILE A 67 -17.65 16.54 -9.11
N THR A 68 -17.85 15.56 -9.98
CA THR A 68 -19.11 14.80 -10.02
C THR A 68 -19.10 13.68 -8.97
N LEU A 69 -20.27 13.14 -8.62
CA LEU A 69 -20.35 12.02 -7.68
C LEU A 69 -19.54 10.80 -8.15
N SER A 70 -19.57 10.52 -9.45
CA SER A 70 -18.80 9.44 -10.07
C SER A 70 -17.29 9.67 -9.93
N ASP A 71 -16.83 10.90 -10.12
CA ASP A 71 -15.42 11.25 -9.95
C ASP A 71 -15.00 11.19 -8.48
N ALA A 72 -15.87 11.61 -7.56
CA ALA A 72 -15.66 11.49 -6.12
C ALA A 72 -15.48 10.01 -5.70
N TRP A 73 -16.31 9.10 -6.20
CA TRP A 73 -16.15 7.66 -5.95
C TRP A 73 -14.84 7.12 -6.51
N ARG A 74 -14.49 7.47 -7.75
CA ARG A 74 -13.22 7.02 -8.36
C ARG A 74 -12.00 7.52 -7.58
N SER A 75 -12.02 8.81 -7.19
CA SER A 75 -10.94 9.41 -6.41
C SER A 75 -10.83 8.80 -5.03
N ALA A 76 -11.96 8.54 -4.35
CA ALA A 76 -11.97 7.85 -3.06
C ALA A 76 -11.43 6.42 -3.19
N ILE A 77 -11.87 5.64 -4.17
CA ILE A 77 -11.38 4.27 -4.35
C ILE A 77 -9.86 4.23 -4.59
N ALA A 78 -9.33 5.23 -5.30
CA ALA A 78 -7.90 5.31 -5.61
C ALA A 78 -7.02 5.79 -4.43
N SER A 79 -7.55 6.62 -3.55
CA SER A 79 -6.76 7.31 -2.51
C SER A 79 -7.02 6.82 -1.08
N TYR A 80 -8.14 6.13 -0.84
CA TYR A 80 -8.58 5.85 0.52
C TYR A 80 -7.77 4.72 1.17
N GLU A 81 -7.10 5.04 2.28
CA GLU A 81 -6.19 4.15 3.00
C GLU A 81 -6.86 2.82 3.42
N THR A 82 -8.12 2.85 3.86
CA THR A 82 -8.81 1.61 4.28
C THR A 82 -8.99 0.62 3.12
N ILE A 83 -9.12 1.07 1.87
CA ILE A 83 -9.18 0.17 0.71
C ILE A 83 -7.82 -0.46 0.47
N MET A 84 -6.75 0.33 0.60
CA MET A 84 -5.38 -0.19 0.48
C MET A 84 -5.09 -1.24 1.57
N LEU A 85 -5.47 -0.98 2.83
CA LEU A 85 -5.35 -1.96 3.91
C LEU A 85 -6.13 -3.24 3.61
N SER A 86 -7.38 -3.12 3.15
CA SER A 86 -8.19 -4.29 2.80
C SER A 86 -7.65 -5.05 1.58
N GLN A 87 -7.00 -4.36 0.64
CA GLN A 87 -6.28 -4.96 -0.48
C GLN A 87 -5.06 -5.76 0.00
N GLU A 88 -4.31 -5.23 0.96
CA GLU A 88 -3.18 -5.93 1.60
C GLU A 88 -3.66 -7.13 2.43
N ASP A 89 -4.79 -7.04 3.12
CA ASP A 89 -5.39 -8.17 3.83
C ASP A 89 -5.79 -9.30 2.87
N LEU A 90 -6.27 -8.95 1.67
CA LEU A 90 -6.53 -9.91 0.61
C LEU A 90 -5.22 -10.54 0.11
N PHE A 91 -4.19 -9.74 -0.14
CA PHE A 91 -2.88 -10.24 -0.57
C PHE A 91 -2.27 -11.19 0.47
N GLN A 92 -2.36 -10.86 1.77
CA GLN A 92 -1.93 -11.73 2.86
C GLN A 92 -2.72 -13.05 2.88
N ALA A 93 -4.03 -13.01 2.65
CA ALA A 93 -4.84 -14.23 2.56
C ALA A 93 -4.45 -15.10 1.38
N GLU A 94 -4.14 -14.52 0.21
CA GLU A 94 -3.62 -15.24 -0.95
C GLU A 94 -2.29 -15.93 -0.61
N LYS A 95 -1.38 -15.26 0.11
CA LYS A 95 -0.15 -15.88 0.64
C LYS A 95 -0.43 -16.95 1.70
N GLY A 96 -1.56 -16.86 2.40
CA GLY A 96 -2.07 -17.91 3.26
C GLY A 96 -2.32 -19.23 2.51
N ILE A 97 -2.73 -19.18 1.24
CA ILE A 97 -2.90 -20.38 0.40
C ILE A 97 -1.54 -21.04 0.14
N ASP A 98 -0.53 -20.25 -0.24
CA ASP A 98 0.84 -20.74 -0.48
C ASP A 98 1.42 -21.35 0.81
N LYS A 99 1.20 -20.70 1.96
CA LYS A 99 1.60 -21.21 3.27
C LYS A 99 0.91 -22.54 3.60
N ALA A 100 -0.40 -22.66 3.36
CA ALA A 100 -1.11 -23.92 3.57
C ALA A 100 -0.60 -25.02 2.64
N LEU A 101 -0.31 -24.69 1.37
CA LEU A 101 0.25 -25.62 0.40
C LEU A 101 1.64 -26.12 0.82
N SER A 102 2.47 -25.26 1.42
CA SER A 102 3.81 -25.65 1.91
C SER A 102 3.78 -26.77 2.95
N GLN A 103 2.68 -26.92 3.70
CA GLN A 103 2.52 -28.01 4.66
C GLN A 103 2.31 -29.37 4.00
N ILE A 104 1.98 -29.41 2.70
CA ILE A 104 1.79 -30.63 1.91
C ILE A 104 3.10 -30.99 1.16
N LEU A 105 3.97 -30.01 0.95
CA LEU A 105 5.22 -30.16 0.21
C LEU A 105 6.34 -30.73 1.09
N PRO A 106 7.40 -31.31 0.48
CA PRO A 106 8.55 -31.76 1.24
C PRO A 106 9.29 -30.58 1.84
N SER A 107 9.78 -30.74 3.07
CA SER A 107 10.64 -29.77 3.75
C SER A 107 12.04 -30.36 3.92
N LEU A 108 13.06 -29.55 3.62
CA LEU A 108 14.46 -29.89 3.85
C LEU A 108 15.03 -28.90 4.87
N THR A 109 15.46 -29.41 6.02
CA THR A 109 16.07 -28.62 7.09
C THR A 109 17.54 -29.00 7.22
N ALA A 110 18.37 -28.01 7.48
CA ALA A 110 19.78 -28.19 7.81
C ALA A 110 20.03 -27.60 9.21
N ASP A 111 20.54 -28.41 10.11
CA ASP A 111 20.82 -28.06 11.49
C ASP A 111 22.30 -28.28 11.76
N ALA A 112 22.92 -27.35 12.48
CA ALA A 112 24.31 -27.48 12.93
C ALA A 112 24.39 -27.06 14.39
N ASP A 113 25.01 -27.89 15.21
CA ASP A 113 25.19 -27.64 16.63
C ASP A 113 26.64 -27.84 17.06
N TYR A 114 27.03 -27.10 18.09
CA TYR A 114 28.31 -27.25 18.78
C TYR A 114 28.02 -27.22 20.27
N THR A 115 28.39 -28.29 20.95
CA THR A 115 28.18 -28.49 22.38
C THR A 115 29.53 -28.65 23.05
N GLN A 116 29.81 -27.82 24.05
CA GLN A 116 30.96 -27.96 24.94
C GLN A 116 30.47 -28.47 26.28
N TYR A 117 31.13 -29.50 26.81
CA TYR A 117 30.76 -30.08 28.09
C TYR A 117 31.68 -29.54 29.19
N SER A 118 31.12 -29.21 30.35
CA SER A 118 31.90 -28.87 31.54
C SER A 118 32.55 -30.12 32.13
N GLU A 119 33.77 -30.01 32.65
CA GLU A 119 34.50 -31.12 33.26
C GLU A 119 33.65 -31.83 34.33
N GLY A 120 33.34 -33.12 34.09
CA GLY A 120 32.70 -34.03 35.03
C GLY A 120 33.60 -35.24 35.29
N VAL A 121 33.39 -35.92 36.43
CA VAL A 121 34.25 -36.99 36.97
C VAL A 121 34.28 -38.28 36.10
N SER A 122 33.64 -38.30 34.93
CA SER A 122 33.50 -39.50 34.08
C SER A 122 34.32 -39.41 32.80
N SER A 123 35.31 -40.30 32.64
CA SER A 123 36.22 -40.38 31.48
C SER A 123 35.56 -40.84 30.16
N VAL A 124 34.23 -40.93 30.10
CA VAL A 124 33.46 -41.39 28.93
C VAL A 124 32.85 -40.22 28.13
N GLN A 125 32.84 -39.01 28.72
CA GLN A 125 32.23 -37.83 28.11
C GLN A 125 33.27 -37.04 27.27
N PRO A 126 32.96 -36.68 26.00
CA PRO A 126 33.85 -35.85 25.19
C PRO A 126 33.90 -34.41 25.73
N GLU A 127 34.99 -33.70 25.48
CA GLU A 127 35.15 -32.29 25.86
C GLU A 127 34.29 -31.38 24.98
N ASN A 128 34.22 -31.70 23.69
CA ASN A 128 33.38 -31.02 22.72
C ASN A 128 32.71 -32.01 21.76
N SER A 129 31.57 -31.59 21.20
CA SER A 129 30.85 -32.32 20.17
C SER A 129 30.30 -31.30 19.17
N SER A 130 30.51 -31.56 17.89
CA SER A 130 29.84 -30.83 16.81
C SER A 130 28.98 -31.79 16.01
N SER A 131 27.85 -31.31 15.53
CA SER A 131 26.91 -32.11 14.76
C SER A 131 26.32 -31.29 13.62
N PHE A 132 26.16 -31.94 12.47
CA PHE A 132 25.53 -31.39 11.29
C PHE A 132 24.49 -32.39 10.80
N SER A 133 23.25 -31.95 10.65
CA SER A 133 22.12 -32.78 10.25
C SER A 133 21.39 -32.17 9.05
N LEU A 134 21.10 -32.99 8.05
CA LEU A 134 20.17 -32.70 6.98
C LEU A 134 18.95 -33.59 7.14
N LYS A 135 17.76 -32.99 7.21
CA LYS A 135 16.49 -33.70 7.42
C LYS A 135 15.49 -33.35 6.32
N LEU A 136 15.13 -34.35 5.53
CA LEU A 136 14.02 -34.30 4.57
C LEU A 136 12.77 -34.89 5.21
N THR A 137 11.69 -34.11 5.29
CA THR A 137 10.38 -34.57 5.79
C THR A 137 9.31 -34.33 4.74
N GLN A 138 8.60 -35.39 4.34
CA GLN A 138 7.45 -35.33 3.44
C GLN A 138 6.22 -35.92 4.15
N PRO A 139 5.21 -35.12 4.47
CA PRO A 139 3.92 -35.66 4.91
C PRO A 139 3.27 -36.39 3.73
N LEU A 140 2.95 -37.67 3.88
CA LEU A 140 2.24 -38.44 2.85
C LEU A 140 0.74 -38.37 3.08
N TYR A 141 0.33 -38.42 4.34
CA TYR A 141 -1.06 -38.33 4.76
C TYR A 141 -1.13 -37.99 6.25
N SER A 142 -1.91 -37.00 6.66
CA SER A 142 -2.14 -36.75 8.11
C SER A 142 -3.63 -36.60 8.42
N GLY A 143 -4.42 -37.60 8.04
CA GLY A 143 -5.87 -37.55 8.26
C GLY A 143 -6.61 -36.53 7.39
N GLY A 144 -5.98 -36.06 6.30
CA GLY A 144 -6.54 -35.04 5.41
C GLY A 144 -6.47 -33.60 5.94
N LYS A 145 -5.81 -33.37 7.09
CA LYS A 145 -5.74 -32.06 7.75
C LYS A 145 -5.15 -30.97 6.88
N GLU A 146 -4.04 -31.24 6.21
CA GLU A 146 -3.32 -30.28 5.38
C GLU A 146 -4.17 -29.86 4.17
N TRP A 147 -4.92 -30.80 3.60
CA TRP A 147 -5.85 -30.52 2.51
C TRP A 147 -7.05 -29.68 3.00
N SER A 148 -7.58 -29.97 4.19
CA SER A 148 -8.64 -29.16 4.81
C SER A 148 -8.14 -27.74 5.11
N LEU A 149 -6.92 -27.58 5.63
CA LEU A 149 -6.29 -26.26 5.83
C LEU A 149 -6.12 -25.49 4.52
N TRP A 150 -5.71 -26.16 3.44
CA TRP A 150 -5.60 -25.54 2.13
C TRP A 150 -6.96 -25.10 1.56
N ARG A 151 -8.02 -25.92 1.72
CA ARG A 151 -9.39 -25.53 1.35
C ARG A 151 -9.90 -24.37 2.20
N GLN A 152 -9.66 -24.39 3.52
CA GLN A 152 -9.95 -23.28 4.41
C GLN A 152 -9.24 -22.00 3.96
N ALA A 153 -7.95 -22.05 3.65
CA ALA A 153 -7.19 -20.88 3.19
C ALA A 153 -7.77 -20.30 1.89
N LYS A 154 -8.20 -21.16 0.95
CA LYS A 154 -8.88 -20.73 -0.28
C LYS A 154 -10.22 -20.04 0.00
N LYS A 155 -11.06 -20.66 0.82
CA LYS A 155 -12.38 -20.10 1.20
C LYS A 155 -12.23 -18.81 1.98
N LYS A 156 -11.28 -18.74 2.91
CA LYS A 156 -10.93 -17.51 3.64
C LYS A 156 -10.47 -16.39 2.71
N THR A 157 -9.70 -16.73 1.67
CA THR A 157 -9.33 -15.75 0.63
C THR A 157 -10.56 -15.25 -0.13
N GLU A 158 -11.51 -16.12 -0.46
CA GLU A 158 -12.78 -15.75 -1.07
C GLU A 158 -13.62 -14.83 -0.15
N ALA A 159 -13.68 -15.14 1.14
CA ALA A 159 -14.32 -14.27 2.14
C ALA A 159 -13.65 -12.89 2.20
N ASN A 160 -12.32 -12.82 2.21
CA ASN A 160 -11.59 -11.55 2.18
C ASN A 160 -11.87 -10.74 0.91
N LYS A 161 -12.06 -11.40 -0.25
CA LYS A 161 -12.50 -10.72 -1.49
C LYS A 161 -13.86 -10.06 -1.31
N ARG A 162 -14.83 -10.76 -0.69
CA ARG A 162 -16.15 -10.19 -0.37
C ARG A 162 -16.04 -9.04 0.63
N SER A 163 -15.17 -9.17 1.63
CA SER A 163 -14.91 -8.12 2.61
C SER A 163 -14.33 -6.84 1.99
N LEU A 164 -13.43 -6.98 1.01
CA LEU A 164 -12.89 -5.86 0.24
C LEU A 164 -13.99 -5.14 -0.55
N GLU A 165 -14.86 -5.87 -1.24
CA GLU A 165 -15.99 -5.28 -1.97
C GLU A 165 -16.98 -4.60 -1.01
N ALA A 166 -17.30 -5.22 0.14
CA ALA A 166 -18.14 -4.60 1.17
C ALA A 166 -17.52 -3.30 1.72
N THR A 167 -16.20 -3.27 1.88
CA THR A 167 -15.46 -2.09 2.31
C THR A 167 -15.56 -0.97 1.26
N LYS A 168 -15.41 -1.30 -0.03
CA LYS A 168 -15.62 -0.35 -1.13
C LYS A 168 -17.04 0.21 -1.14
N GLU A 169 -18.06 -0.63 -1.03
CA GLU A 169 -19.47 -0.21 -0.96
C GLU A 169 -19.73 0.76 0.21
N LYS A 170 -19.19 0.44 1.40
CA LYS A 170 -19.29 1.32 2.58
C LYS A 170 -18.64 2.68 2.37
N ILE A 171 -17.48 2.71 1.73
CA ILE A 171 -16.78 3.97 1.42
C ILE A 171 -17.54 4.77 0.37
N MET A 172 -18.06 4.11 -0.67
CA MET A 172 -18.90 4.77 -1.67
C MET A 172 -20.14 5.42 -1.04
N LEU A 173 -20.79 4.74 -0.09
CA LEU A 173 -21.90 5.31 0.68
C LEU A 173 -21.46 6.54 1.49
N ASN A 174 -20.33 6.45 2.23
CA ASN A 174 -19.82 7.58 3.01
C ASN A 174 -19.47 8.79 2.14
N VAL A 175 -18.86 8.55 0.98
CA VAL A 175 -18.55 9.60 -0.01
C VAL A 175 -19.84 10.23 -0.52
N ALA A 176 -20.84 9.44 -0.88
CA ALA A 176 -22.13 9.96 -1.33
C ALA A 176 -22.81 10.81 -0.23
N GLN A 177 -22.82 10.36 1.01
CA GLN A 177 -23.38 11.12 2.14
C GLN A 177 -22.65 12.45 2.35
N ALA A 178 -21.31 12.45 2.30
CA ALA A 178 -20.52 13.68 2.40
C ALA A 178 -20.75 14.62 1.22
N TYR A 179 -20.85 14.08 0.01
CA TYR A 179 -21.16 14.81 -1.22
C TYR A 179 -22.50 15.54 -1.13
N TYR A 180 -23.56 14.83 -0.74
CA TYR A 180 -24.88 15.44 -0.53
C TYR A 180 -24.90 16.42 0.65
N ALA A 181 -24.08 16.20 1.68
CA ALA A 181 -23.94 17.16 2.78
C ALA A 181 -23.33 18.48 2.32
N VAL A 182 -22.36 18.46 1.38
CA VAL A 182 -21.81 19.68 0.77
C VAL A 182 -22.90 20.42 -0.01
N LEU A 183 -23.61 19.74 -0.92
CA LEU A 183 -24.70 20.35 -1.70
C LEU A 183 -25.78 20.97 -0.80
N LYS A 184 -26.16 20.27 0.27
CA LYS A 184 -27.10 20.79 1.27
C LYS A 184 -26.55 22.04 1.97
N ALA A 185 -25.28 22.04 2.33
CA ALA A 185 -24.65 23.18 2.99
C ALA A 185 -24.54 24.39 2.05
N GLU A 186 -24.21 24.18 0.77
CA GLU A 186 -24.20 25.23 -0.26
C GLU A 186 -25.58 25.89 -0.39
N LYS A 187 -26.64 25.08 -0.50
CA LYS A 187 -28.02 25.58 -0.52
C LYS A 187 -28.42 26.28 0.77
N THR A 188 -27.92 25.82 1.91
CA THR A 188 -28.16 26.49 3.20
C THR A 188 -27.50 27.86 3.24
N VAL A 189 -26.26 28.00 2.74
CA VAL A 189 -25.59 29.30 2.61
C VAL A 189 -26.40 30.23 1.71
N GLU A 190 -26.86 29.77 0.55
CA GLU A 190 -27.71 30.54 -0.38
C GLU A 190 -28.99 31.06 0.31
N ILE A 191 -29.67 30.20 1.07
CA ILE A 191 -30.87 30.58 1.83
C ILE A 191 -30.55 31.62 2.92
N LYS A 192 -29.45 31.45 3.66
CA LYS A 192 -29.07 32.37 4.74
C LYS A 192 -28.56 33.71 4.20
N GLU A 193 -27.89 33.71 3.05
CA GLU A 193 -27.53 34.94 2.35
C GLU A 193 -28.78 35.72 1.89
N ALA A 194 -29.77 35.03 1.32
CA ALA A 194 -31.04 35.65 0.95
C ALA A 194 -31.82 36.18 2.18
N ALA A 195 -31.78 35.45 3.31
CA ALA A 195 -32.36 35.92 4.57
C ALA A 195 -31.67 37.19 5.09
N LEU A 196 -30.34 37.24 5.05
CA LEU A 196 -29.56 38.42 5.40
C LEU A 196 -29.91 39.63 4.52
N LYS A 197 -29.96 39.45 3.20
CA LYS A 197 -30.38 40.51 2.26
C LYS A 197 -31.77 41.05 2.59
N ARG A 198 -32.72 40.18 2.95
CA ARG A 198 -34.07 40.58 3.38
C ARG A 198 -34.05 41.38 4.69
N ALA A 199 -33.30 40.94 5.70
CA ALA A 199 -33.17 41.65 6.97
C ALA A 199 -32.54 43.05 6.79
N MET A 200 -31.51 43.15 5.94
CA MET A 200 -30.88 44.43 5.60
C MET A 200 -31.87 45.40 4.95
N GLU A 201 -32.73 44.91 4.06
CA GLU A 201 -33.77 45.72 3.43
C GLU A 201 -34.86 46.16 4.43
N GLN A 202 -35.27 45.27 5.33
CA GLN A 202 -36.19 45.63 6.42
C GLN A 202 -35.64 46.72 7.33
N ARG A 203 -34.34 46.63 7.69
CA ARG A 203 -33.63 47.68 8.43
C ARG A 203 -33.62 49.00 7.67
N ARG A 204 -33.39 48.97 6.35
CA ARG A 204 -33.41 50.16 5.48
C ARG A 204 -34.78 50.83 5.48
N VAL A 205 -35.85 50.05 5.32
CA VAL A 205 -37.24 50.54 5.34
C VAL A 205 -37.60 51.11 6.72
N ALA A 206 -37.28 50.40 7.81
CA ALA A 206 -37.53 50.88 9.17
C ALA A 206 -36.79 52.19 9.47
N SER A 207 -35.54 52.31 9.01
CA SER A 207 -34.74 53.53 9.15
C SER A 207 -35.36 54.71 8.39
N ALA A 208 -35.84 54.49 7.16
CA ALA A 208 -36.50 55.52 6.37
C ALA A 208 -37.82 55.99 7.03
N ARG A 209 -38.63 55.06 7.55
CA ARG A 209 -39.86 55.36 8.29
C ARG A 209 -39.61 56.12 9.59
N PHE A 210 -38.50 55.82 10.27
CA PHE A 210 -38.10 56.55 11.47
C PHE A 210 -37.72 58.00 11.16
N GLN A 211 -37.01 58.24 10.06
CA GLN A 211 -36.61 59.59 9.63
C GLN A 211 -37.80 60.51 9.34
N VAL A 212 -38.94 59.95 8.89
CA VAL A 212 -40.18 60.69 8.68
C VAL A 212 -41.14 60.64 9.88
N GLY A 213 -40.73 60.02 11.00
CA GLY A 213 -41.50 59.96 12.25
C GLY A 213 -42.65 58.94 12.27
N GLU A 214 -42.72 58.00 11.31
CA GLU A 214 -43.79 57.00 11.21
C GLU A 214 -43.62 55.84 12.20
N VAL A 215 -42.37 55.52 12.60
CA VAL A 215 -42.05 54.44 13.55
C VAL A 215 -41.14 54.93 14.66
N THR A 216 -41.06 54.18 15.76
CA THR A 216 -40.19 54.51 16.90
C THR A 216 -38.76 53.99 16.71
N LYS A 217 -37.80 54.58 17.44
CA LYS A 217 -36.40 54.11 17.46
C LYS A 217 -36.27 52.63 17.85
N SER A 218 -37.18 52.11 18.69
CA SER A 218 -37.17 50.70 19.07
C SER A 218 -37.42 49.76 17.89
N VAL A 219 -38.17 50.19 16.87
CA VAL A 219 -38.39 49.40 15.64
C VAL A 219 -37.10 49.30 14.83
N VAL A 220 -36.33 50.39 14.73
CA VAL A 220 -35.02 50.39 14.06
C VAL A 220 -34.03 49.50 14.80
N LEU A 221 -33.93 49.62 16.12
CA LEU A 221 -33.05 48.77 16.94
C LEU A 221 -33.41 47.28 16.85
N ARG A 222 -34.71 46.94 16.73
CA ARG A 222 -35.15 45.56 16.50
C ARG A 222 -34.69 45.05 15.13
N ALA A 223 -34.85 45.85 14.08
CA ALA A 223 -34.38 45.48 12.75
C ALA A 223 -32.84 45.37 12.67
N GLU A 224 -32.10 46.20 13.41
CA GLU A 224 -30.65 46.05 13.57
C GLU A 224 -30.27 44.75 14.27
N ALA A 225 -30.98 44.36 15.33
CA ALA A 225 -30.79 43.08 16.00
C ALA A 225 -31.09 41.88 15.07
N GLU A 226 -32.13 41.97 14.23
CA GLU A 226 -32.47 40.97 13.23
C GLU A 226 -31.36 40.82 12.15
N VAL A 227 -30.79 41.94 11.68
CA VAL A 227 -29.64 41.91 10.77
C VAL A 227 -28.45 41.23 11.43
N ALA A 228 -28.08 41.62 12.65
CA ALA A 228 -26.97 41.01 13.37
C ALA A 228 -27.18 39.49 13.58
N GLY A 229 -28.41 39.07 13.88
CA GLY A 229 -28.78 37.66 13.95
C GLY A 229 -28.61 36.94 12.60
N ALA A 230 -29.11 37.53 11.51
CA ALA A 230 -28.97 36.96 10.17
C ALA A 230 -27.51 36.90 9.69
N GLU A 231 -26.67 37.88 10.06
CA GLU A 231 -25.22 37.88 9.80
C GLU A 231 -24.54 36.71 10.51
N ALA A 232 -24.86 36.49 11.79
CA ALA A 232 -24.33 35.37 12.56
C ALA A 232 -24.77 34.01 11.98
N GLU A 233 -26.02 33.88 11.55
CA GLU A 233 -26.51 32.66 10.90
C GLU A 233 -25.84 32.40 9.55
N HIS A 234 -25.64 33.44 8.72
CA HIS A 234 -24.94 33.32 7.45
C HIS A 234 -23.47 32.96 7.63
N ALA A 235 -22.79 33.55 8.61
CA ALA A 235 -21.41 33.20 8.97
C ALA A 235 -21.30 31.73 9.44
N ASN A 236 -22.25 31.27 10.26
CA ASN A 236 -22.30 29.87 10.68
C ASN A 236 -22.54 28.91 9.51
N ALA A 237 -23.47 29.24 8.60
CA ALA A 237 -23.71 28.43 7.41
C ALA A 237 -22.45 28.30 6.52
N LYS A 238 -21.68 29.39 6.36
CA LYS A 238 -20.39 29.36 5.64
C LYS A 238 -19.37 28.45 6.32
N LYS A 239 -19.25 28.54 7.65
CA LYS A 239 -18.38 27.64 8.43
C LYS A 239 -18.80 26.18 8.26
N ASP A 240 -20.09 25.88 8.33
CA ASP A 240 -20.60 24.52 8.18
C ASP A 240 -20.37 23.96 6.76
N LEU A 241 -20.44 24.82 5.74
CA LEU A 241 -20.04 24.47 4.37
C LEU A 241 -18.55 24.12 4.29
N LEU A 242 -17.67 24.90 4.91
CA LEU A 242 -16.23 24.58 4.95
C LEU A 242 -15.98 23.22 5.63
N VAL A 243 -16.63 22.95 6.77
CA VAL A 243 -16.53 21.65 7.45
C VAL A 243 -17.05 20.50 6.59
N ALA A 244 -18.14 20.71 5.83
CA ALA A 244 -18.66 19.71 4.92
C ALA A 244 -17.69 19.44 3.75
N LYS A 245 -17.13 20.50 3.16
CA LYS A 245 -16.11 20.39 2.12
C LYS A 245 -14.87 19.65 2.62
N ASP A 246 -14.35 19.99 3.79
CA ASP A 246 -13.20 19.32 4.40
C ASP A 246 -13.46 17.83 4.67
N LYS A 247 -14.66 17.48 5.10
CA LYS A 247 -15.05 16.06 5.28
C LYS A 247 -15.01 15.31 3.95
N LEU A 248 -15.57 15.88 2.88
CA LEU A 248 -15.53 15.27 1.56
C LEU A 248 -14.10 15.20 1.02
N ALA A 249 -13.34 16.29 1.13
CA ALA A 249 -11.94 16.43 0.73
C ALA A 249 -11.08 15.27 1.29
N ARG A 250 -11.21 14.99 2.59
CA ARG A 250 -10.52 13.88 3.25
C ARG A 250 -10.92 12.51 2.71
N LEU A 251 -12.17 12.30 2.35
CA LEU A 251 -12.64 11.01 1.81
C LEU A 251 -12.16 10.78 0.37
N ILE A 252 -12.04 11.83 -0.44
CA ILE A 252 -11.66 11.73 -1.87
C ILE A 252 -10.18 11.98 -2.13
N GLY A 253 -9.41 12.40 -1.11
CA GLY A 253 -7.98 12.67 -1.20
C GLY A 253 -7.62 13.95 -1.97
N VAL A 254 -8.51 14.95 -2.00
CA VAL A 254 -8.27 16.23 -2.69
C VAL A 254 -7.94 17.31 -1.67
N LEU A 255 -6.84 18.04 -1.88
CA LEU A 255 -6.37 19.11 -0.98
C LEU A 255 -6.69 20.53 -1.49
N GLU A 256 -7.06 20.65 -2.76
CA GLU A 256 -7.40 21.93 -3.41
C GLU A 256 -8.89 22.26 -3.25
N ASP A 257 -9.26 23.53 -3.40
CA ASP A 257 -10.69 23.91 -3.42
C ASP A 257 -11.38 23.29 -4.64
N PHE A 258 -12.61 22.87 -4.46
CA PHE A 258 -13.41 22.21 -5.50
C PHE A 258 -14.86 22.65 -5.41
N LYS A 259 -15.55 22.51 -6.54
CA LYS A 259 -16.99 22.70 -6.63
C LYS A 259 -17.66 21.36 -6.87
N VAL A 260 -18.85 21.20 -6.32
CA VAL A 260 -19.63 19.97 -6.44
C VAL A 260 -20.72 20.18 -7.47
N SER A 261 -20.92 19.22 -8.37
CA SER A 261 -22.01 19.27 -9.36
C SER A 261 -23.31 18.70 -8.77
N ASP A 262 -24.46 19.26 -9.11
CA ASP A 262 -25.76 18.68 -8.71
C ASP A 262 -25.99 17.36 -9.47
N PRO A 263 -26.07 16.20 -8.80
CA PRO A 263 -26.20 14.92 -9.47
C PRO A 263 -27.65 14.73 -9.94
N ASN A 264 -27.82 14.08 -11.10
CA ASN A 264 -29.14 13.65 -11.53
C ASN A 264 -29.63 12.49 -10.64
N ILE A 265 -30.44 12.81 -9.63
CA ILE A 265 -31.00 11.82 -8.71
C ILE A 265 -32.14 11.08 -9.41
N GLN A 266 -31.91 9.79 -9.71
CA GLN A 266 -32.99 8.92 -10.14
C GLN A 266 -33.86 8.55 -8.93
N PRO A 267 -35.19 8.66 -9.03
CA PRO A 267 -36.07 8.22 -7.95
C PRO A 267 -35.87 6.72 -7.70
N LEU A 268 -35.91 6.33 -6.42
CA LEU A 268 -35.89 4.92 -6.06
C LEU A 268 -37.13 4.22 -6.65
N PRO A 269 -36.99 3.01 -7.19
CA PRO A 269 -38.14 2.25 -7.65
C PRO A 269 -39.08 1.96 -6.48
N ASP A 270 -40.38 2.17 -6.70
CA ASP A 270 -41.41 1.80 -5.73
C ASP A 270 -41.51 0.28 -5.66
N THR A 271 -41.12 -0.30 -4.52
CA THR A 271 -40.92 -1.75 -4.35
C THR A 271 -41.15 -2.14 -2.90
N ASN A 272 -41.65 -3.35 -2.67
CA ASN A 272 -42.00 -3.84 -1.33
C ASN A 272 -40.79 -4.35 -0.53
N LEU A 273 -40.97 -4.51 0.79
CA LEU A 273 -39.92 -4.96 1.71
C LEU A 273 -39.37 -6.35 1.36
N ASP A 274 -40.22 -7.27 0.90
CA ASP A 274 -39.80 -8.64 0.57
C ASP A 274 -38.86 -8.69 -0.64
N THR A 275 -39.11 -7.83 -1.63
CA THR A 275 -38.26 -7.72 -2.82
C THR A 275 -36.88 -7.15 -2.44
N TRP A 276 -36.85 -6.13 -1.57
CA TRP A 276 -35.59 -5.58 -1.04
C TRP A 276 -34.83 -6.60 -0.20
N THR A 277 -35.55 -7.38 0.61
CA THR A 277 -34.94 -8.44 1.44
C THR A 277 -34.31 -9.50 0.57
N SER A 278 -35.02 -9.97 -0.46
CA SER A 278 -34.52 -10.97 -1.41
C SER A 278 -33.31 -10.47 -2.19
N LEU A 279 -33.37 -9.23 -2.71
CA LEU A 279 -32.24 -8.60 -3.39
C LEU A 279 -31.03 -8.44 -2.44
N SER A 280 -31.27 -8.11 -1.17
CA SER A 280 -30.21 -7.95 -0.18
C SER A 280 -29.48 -9.27 0.10
N LEU A 281 -30.20 -10.38 0.21
CA LEU A 281 -29.61 -11.72 0.41
C LEU A 281 -28.83 -12.20 -0.82
N GLU A 282 -29.14 -11.69 -2.00
CA GLU A 282 -28.43 -12.05 -3.24
C GLU A 282 -27.19 -11.17 -3.49
N LYS A 283 -27.29 -9.86 -3.23
CA LYS A 283 -26.28 -8.88 -3.67
C LYS A 283 -25.34 -8.40 -2.59
N ARG A 284 -25.74 -8.42 -1.32
CA ARG A 284 -24.93 -7.84 -0.24
C ARG A 284 -23.63 -8.63 -0.04
N GLN A 285 -22.51 -7.94 -0.15
CA GLN A 285 -21.20 -8.57 -0.03
C GLN A 285 -20.90 -9.05 1.40
N ASP A 286 -21.41 -8.36 2.42
CA ASP A 286 -21.23 -8.75 3.83
C ASP A 286 -21.98 -10.06 4.18
N TYR A 287 -23.18 -10.25 3.64
CA TYR A 287 -23.89 -11.53 3.78
C TYR A 287 -23.16 -12.68 3.05
N MET A 288 -22.68 -12.43 1.82
CA MET A 288 -21.91 -13.43 1.07
C MET A 288 -20.59 -13.79 1.76
N GLN A 289 -19.93 -12.80 2.40
CA GLN A 289 -18.76 -13.05 3.25
C GLN A 289 -19.11 -14.01 4.39
N SER A 290 -20.16 -13.70 5.17
CA SER A 290 -20.58 -14.55 6.30
C SER A 290 -20.91 -15.98 5.90
N LYS A 291 -21.53 -16.16 4.73
CA LYS A 291 -21.82 -17.50 4.18
C LYS A 291 -20.54 -18.28 3.85
N ILE A 292 -19.51 -17.62 3.31
CA ILE A 292 -18.24 -18.28 3.04
C ILE A 292 -17.50 -18.59 4.36
N GLU A 293 -17.62 -17.73 5.38
CA GLU A 293 -17.07 -17.99 6.71
C GLU A 293 -17.71 -19.22 7.38
N GLU A 294 -19.00 -19.49 7.14
CA GLU A 294 -19.65 -20.74 7.51
C GLU A 294 -18.98 -21.94 6.82
N GLU A 295 -18.76 -21.88 5.50
CA GLU A 295 -18.05 -22.94 4.76
C GLU A 295 -16.60 -23.14 5.27
N VAL A 296 -15.92 -22.06 5.72
CA VAL A 296 -14.61 -22.16 6.37
C VAL A 296 -14.71 -22.91 7.69
N ALA A 297 -15.75 -22.64 8.49
CA ALA A 297 -15.99 -23.33 9.76
C ALA A 297 -16.30 -24.82 9.55
N GLU A 298 -17.06 -25.18 8.51
CA GLU A 298 -17.30 -26.57 8.11
C GLU A 298 -16.01 -27.32 7.77
N GLU A 299 -15.11 -26.71 7.00
CA GLU A 299 -13.79 -27.30 6.75
C GLU A 299 -12.89 -27.33 8.00
N GLY A 300 -13.18 -26.49 8.99
CA GLY A 300 -12.62 -26.56 10.35
C GLY A 300 -13.00 -27.85 11.06
N ILE A 301 -14.25 -28.32 10.90
CA ILE A 301 -14.70 -29.62 11.44
C ILE A 301 -13.93 -30.76 10.77
N ASN A 302 -13.76 -30.72 9.44
CA ASN A 302 -12.98 -31.74 8.71
C ASN A 302 -11.51 -31.76 9.15
N TYR A 303 -10.94 -30.59 9.44
CA TYR A 303 -9.59 -30.48 10.00
C TYR A 303 -9.50 -31.11 11.40
N ALA A 304 -10.44 -30.80 12.30
CA ALA A 304 -10.48 -31.38 13.64
C ALA A 304 -10.67 -32.91 13.59
N PHE A 305 -11.56 -33.40 12.71
CA PHE A 305 -11.77 -34.83 12.52
C PHE A 305 -10.51 -35.57 12.05
N GLY A 306 -9.63 -34.89 11.30
CA GLY A 306 -8.35 -35.43 10.88
C GLY A 306 -7.42 -35.83 12.04
N ASN A 307 -7.62 -35.29 13.26
CA ASN A 307 -6.86 -35.72 14.45
C ASN A 307 -7.22 -37.15 14.92
N PHE A 308 -8.35 -37.70 14.49
CA PHE A 308 -8.75 -39.08 14.82
C PHE A 308 -8.16 -40.13 13.86
N LEU A 309 -7.61 -39.69 12.72
CA LEU A 309 -7.13 -40.56 11.66
C LEU A 309 -5.60 -40.77 11.78
N PRO A 310 -5.07 -41.89 11.23
CA PRO A 310 -3.63 -42.12 11.22
C PRO A 310 -2.89 -41.11 10.35
N SER A 311 -1.61 -40.93 10.63
CA SER A 311 -0.68 -40.16 9.80
C SER A 311 0.50 -41.01 9.33
N PHE A 312 0.95 -40.73 8.11
CA PHE A 312 2.09 -41.31 7.43
C PHE A 312 3.01 -40.16 6.99
N LYS A 313 4.27 -40.20 7.41
CA LYS A 313 5.30 -39.29 6.92
C LYS A 313 6.52 -40.06 6.44
N LEU A 314 7.12 -39.61 5.36
CA LEU A 314 8.44 -40.07 4.91
C LEU A 314 9.49 -39.15 5.53
N GLU A 315 10.49 -39.75 6.17
CA GLU A 315 11.57 -39.03 6.83
C GLU A 315 12.92 -39.61 6.37
N GLY A 316 13.80 -38.73 5.89
CA GLY A 316 15.18 -39.04 5.55
C GLY A 316 16.10 -38.13 6.33
N VAL A 317 17.07 -38.71 7.05
CA VAL A 317 17.99 -37.96 7.90
C VAL A 317 19.41 -38.39 7.58
N TYR A 318 20.27 -37.40 7.33
CA TYR A 318 21.71 -37.54 7.24
C TYR A 318 22.32 -36.74 8.38
N THR A 319 23.13 -37.37 9.21
CA THR A 319 23.80 -36.72 10.33
C THR A 319 25.27 -37.06 10.34
N LYS A 320 26.10 -36.04 10.39
CA LYS A 320 27.54 -36.12 10.60
C LYS A 320 27.87 -35.54 11.97
N ARG A 321 28.67 -36.24 12.75
CA ARG A 321 29.07 -35.80 14.09
C ARG A 321 30.58 -35.91 14.25
N ASP A 322 31.16 -34.97 14.97
CA ASP A 322 32.56 -35.00 15.38
C ASP A 322 32.64 -34.74 16.89
N GLN A 323 33.56 -35.41 17.58
CA GLN A 323 33.76 -35.24 19.02
C GLN A 323 35.23 -35.38 19.39
N ASP A 324 35.69 -34.60 20.36
CA ASP A 324 37.06 -34.64 20.86
C ASP A 324 37.07 -34.86 22.38
N PRO A 325 37.74 -35.90 22.91
CA PRO A 325 38.40 -36.99 22.19
C PRO A 325 37.44 -37.99 21.54
N LYS A 326 37.86 -38.62 20.43
CA LYS A 326 37.06 -39.66 19.74
C LYS A 326 36.95 -40.93 20.56
N THR A 327 35.75 -41.26 21.04
CA THR A 327 35.44 -42.55 21.68
C THR A 327 35.48 -43.72 20.67
N PHE A 328 35.90 -44.91 21.11
CA PHE A 328 36.11 -46.09 20.26
C PHE A 328 34.84 -46.65 19.56
N LEU A 329 33.63 -46.33 20.06
CA LEU A 329 32.34 -46.75 19.48
C LEU A 329 31.61 -45.61 18.74
N PHE A 330 32.33 -44.53 18.44
CA PHE A 330 31.72 -43.34 17.85
C PHE A 330 31.39 -43.56 16.37
N ASN A 331 30.18 -43.16 15.98
CA ASN A 331 29.75 -43.16 14.60
C ASN A 331 29.74 -41.73 14.06
N ASP A 332 30.77 -41.40 13.28
CA ASP A 332 31.00 -40.06 12.72
C ASP A 332 29.93 -39.70 11.66
N GLU A 333 29.26 -40.68 11.06
CA GLU A 333 28.31 -40.48 9.97
C GLU A 333 27.16 -41.49 10.01
N SER A 334 25.94 -41.00 9.87
CA SER A 334 24.75 -41.84 9.84
C SER A 334 23.74 -41.31 8.83
N MET A 335 23.10 -42.22 8.11
CA MET A 335 22.00 -41.92 7.22
C MET A 335 20.91 -42.95 7.41
N PHE A 336 19.66 -42.52 7.53
CA PHE A 336 18.51 -43.41 7.50
C PHE A 336 17.35 -42.76 6.75
N ALA A 337 16.52 -43.61 6.16
CA ALA A 337 15.24 -43.22 5.58
C ALA A 337 14.17 -44.18 6.10
N GLY A 338 13.00 -43.66 6.43
CA GLY A 338 11.92 -44.46 6.97
C GLY A 338 10.56 -43.82 6.75
N VAL A 339 9.53 -44.65 6.76
CA VAL A 339 8.14 -44.19 6.82
C VAL A 339 7.69 -44.31 8.27
N ILE A 340 7.22 -43.21 8.84
CA ILE A 340 6.71 -43.16 10.20
C ILE A 340 5.19 -43.17 10.12
N PHE A 341 4.62 -44.18 10.77
CA PHE A 341 3.19 -44.32 10.99
C PHE A 341 2.88 -43.90 12.43
N THR A 342 1.95 -42.96 12.58
CA THR A 342 1.46 -42.53 13.89
C THR A 342 -0.05 -42.66 13.93
N TYR A 343 -0.56 -43.48 14.86
CA TYR A 343 -1.98 -43.63 15.13
C TYR A 343 -2.30 -43.34 16.60
N PRO A 344 -2.97 -42.23 16.91
CA PRO A 344 -3.26 -41.85 18.29
C PRO A 344 -4.39 -42.72 18.88
N LEU A 345 -4.06 -43.56 19.86
CA LEU A 345 -5.01 -44.47 20.50
C LEU A 345 -5.79 -43.83 21.65
N PHE A 346 -5.11 -43.14 22.57
CA PHE A 346 -5.74 -42.53 23.76
C PHE A 346 -5.01 -41.24 24.15
N GLU A 347 -5.78 -40.18 24.38
CA GLU A 347 -5.26 -38.83 24.70
C GLU A 347 -6.11 -38.13 25.78
N GLY A 348 -6.73 -38.90 26.69
CA GLY A 348 -7.47 -38.32 27.82
C GLY A 348 -8.70 -37.46 27.45
N GLY A 349 -9.22 -37.59 26.23
CA GLY A 349 -10.38 -36.83 25.74
C GLY A 349 -10.06 -35.55 24.95
N LEU A 350 -8.77 -35.22 24.75
CA LEU A 350 -8.32 -34.01 24.05
C LEU A 350 -9.03 -33.80 22.69
N ARG A 351 -8.97 -34.80 21.81
CA ARG A 351 -9.58 -34.76 20.46
C ARG A 351 -11.11 -34.57 20.43
N LYS A 352 -11.80 -34.84 21.53
CA LYS A 352 -13.26 -34.65 21.64
C LYS A 352 -13.60 -33.24 22.17
N ALA A 353 -12.64 -32.61 22.84
CA ALA A 353 -12.79 -31.28 23.43
C ALA A 353 -12.33 -30.16 22.48
N GLU A 354 -11.31 -30.43 21.66
CA GLU A 354 -10.98 -29.66 20.44
C GLU A 354 -12.03 -29.88 19.35
#